data_AF-A0A0A0DA60-F1
#
_entry.id   AF-A0A0A0DA60-F1
#
_cell.length_a   1.000
_cell.length_b   1.000
_cell.length_c   1.000
_cell.angle_alpha   90.00
_cell.angle_beta   90.00
_cell.angle_gamma   90.00
#
_symmetry.space_group_name_H-M   'P 1'
#
loop_
_entity.id
_entity.type
_entity.pdbx_description
1 polymer ?
#
loop_
_entity_poly.entity_id
_entity_poly.type
_entity_poly.pdbx_seq_one_letter_code
_entity_poly.pdbx_strand_id
1 'polypeptide(L)' 'MAMGRKASDWTVEHTGTEGTVACAEYLGRFRVDRDGAVRITWSPPPGPAVDRGTISRAAQEAIEAAIRPRA' A
#
# COMPACT_ATOMS: atom_id res chain seq x y z
N MET A 1 -10.12 -18.15 -7.65
CA MET A 1 -8.68 -17.93 -7.42
C MET A 1 -8.45 -16.43 -7.29
N ALA A 2 -8.22 -15.92 -6.09
CA ALA A 2 -8.02 -14.48 -5.89
C ALA A 2 -6.56 -14.14 -6.24
N MET A 3 -6.33 -13.76 -7.50
CA MET A 3 -5.04 -13.35 -8.03
C MET A 3 -4.54 -12.16 -7.19
N GLY A 4 -3.59 -12.41 -6.28
CA GLY A 4 -3.00 -11.34 -5.47
C GLY A 4 -2.22 -10.41 -6.37
N ARG A 5 -2.27 -9.11 -6.05
CA ARG A 5 -1.49 -8.14 -6.83
C ARG A 5 -0.01 -8.43 -6.60
N LYS A 6 0.76 -8.36 -7.68
CA LYS A 6 2.20 -8.53 -7.62
C LYS A 6 2.81 -7.26 -7.06
N ALA A 7 3.99 -7.37 -6.44
CA ALA A 7 4.74 -6.22 -5.97
C ALA A 7 4.96 -5.16 -7.08
N SER A 8 5.09 -5.61 -8.35
CA SER A 8 5.24 -4.74 -9.51
C SER A 8 4.00 -3.91 -9.88
N ASP A 9 2.82 -4.26 -9.34
CA ASP A 9 1.58 -3.51 -9.55
C ASP A 9 1.46 -2.30 -8.60
N TRP A 10 2.41 -2.16 -7.67
CA TRP A 10 2.46 -1.10 -6.67
C TRP A 10 3.56 -0.10 -6.99
N THR A 11 3.19 1.17 -6.98
CA THR A 11 4.11 2.30 -7.01
C THR A 11 4.23 2.86 -5.60
N VAL A 12 5.45 2.88 -5.06
CA VAL A 12 5.76 3.43 -3.74
C VAL A 12 6.76 4.57 -3.93
N GLU A 13 6.37 5.77 -3.51
CA GLU A 13 7.23 6.96 -3.53
C GLU A 13 7.37 7.49 -2.11
N HIS A 14 8.55 7.92 -1.70
CA HIS A 14 8.76 8.43 -0.35
C HIS A 14 9.83 9.52 -0.28
N THR A 15 9.64 10.43 0.66
CA THR A 15 10.58 11.47 1.01
C THR A 15 10.77 11.46 2.52
N GLY A 16 11.96 11.05 2.98
CA GLY A 16 12.22 10.86 4.40
C GLY A 16 11.33 9.77 5.00
N THR A 17 10.52 10.13 6.00
CA THR A 17 9.65 9.21 6.74
C THR A 17 8.21 9.17 6.25
N GLU A 18 7.87 9.86 5.16
CA GLU A 18 6.51 9.93 4.63
C GLU A 18 6.50 9.62 3.13
N GLY A 19 5.41 9.05 2.66
CA GLY A 19 5.30 8.64 1.26
C GLY A 19 3.88 8.28 0.82
N THR A 20 3.79 7.90 -0.44
CA THR A 20 2.57 7.45 -1.11
C THR A 20 2.75 6.02 -1.59
N VAL A 21 1.65 5.28 -1.53
CA VAL A 21 1.55 3.95 -2.11
C VAL A 21 0.30 3.89 -2.97
N ALA A 22 0.46 3.49 -4.22
CA ALA A 22 -0.63 3.48 -5.18
C ALA A 22 -0.58 2.22 -6.05
N CYS A 23 -1.76 1.74 -6.42
CA CYS A 23 -1.97 0.81 -7.52
C CYS A 23 -3.19 1.26 -8.33
N ALA A 24 -3.57 0.51 -9.38
CA ALA A 24 -4.70 0.87 -10.23
C ALA A 24 -6.02 1.16 -9.48
N GLU A 25 -6.22 0.58 -8.30
CA GLU A 25 -7.48 0.64 -7.55
C GLU A 25 -7.35 1.26 -6.15
N TYR A 26 -6.13 1.46 -5.66
CA TYR A 26 -5.90 1.99 -4.32
C TYR A 26 -4.89 3.12 -4.34
N LEU A 27 -5.16 4.12 -3.50
CA LEU A 27 -4.24 5.19 -3.20
C LEU A 27 -4.16 5.33 -1.69
N GLY A 28 -2.95 5.26 -1.14
CA GLY A 28 -2.68 5.39 0.27
C GLY A 28 -1.53 6.35 0.53
N ARG A 29 -1.57 7.02 1.67
CA ARG A 29 -0.43 7.74 2.23
C ARG A 29 0.13 6.94 3.38
N PHE A 30 1.46 6.81 3.45
CA PHE A 30 2.11 6.15 4.56
C PHE A 30 3.08 7.07 5.29
N ARG A 31 3.26 6.76 6.57
CA ARG A 31 4.26 7.39 7.43
C ARG A 31 4.98 6.30 8.22
N VAL A 32 6.30 6.44 8.30
CA VAL A 32 7.19 5.63 9.11
C VAL A 32 7.44 6.38 10.41
N ASP A 33 6.96 5.84 11.52
CA ASP A 33 7.24 6.37 12.85
C ASP A 33 8.67 6.01 13.29
N ARG A 34 9.20 6.71 14.31
CA ARG A 34 10.60 6.56 14.75
C ARG A 34 10.90 5.17 15.33
N ASP A 35 9.89 4.46 15.79
CA ASP A 35 9.99 3.08 16.27
C ASP A 35 10.02 2.05 15.12
N GLY A 36 9.87 2.50 13.87
CA GLY A 36 9.84 1.64 12.68
C GLY A 36 8.43 1.20 12.27
N ALA A 37 7.38 1.55 13.02
CA ALA A 37 6.01 1.29 12.59
C ALA A 37 5.65 2.06 11.31
N VAL A 38 5.04 1.36 10.35
CA VAL A 38 4.51 1.97 9.12
C VAL A 38 2.99 2.08 9.25
N ARG A 39 2.49 3.32 9.26
CA ARG A 39 1.04 3.59 9.25
C ARG A 39 0.62 3.97 7.85
N ILE A 40 -0.31 3.22 7.28
CA ILE A 40 -0.86 3.49 5.95
C ILE A 40 -2.31 3.92 6.10
N THR A 41 -2.62 5.11 5.60
CA THR A 41 -3.97 5.65 5.50
C THR A 41 -4.44 5.51 4.06
N TRP A 42 -5.42 4.64 3.85
CA TRP A 42 -6.01 4.40 2.53
C TRP A 42 -7.10 5.41 2.22
N SER A 43 -7.02 5.99 1.03
CA SER A 43 -8.13 6.74 0.45
C SER A 43 -9.11 5.73 -0.17
N PRO A 44 -10.41 5.80 0.15
CA PRO A 44 -11.39 4.97 -0.52
C PRO A 44 -11.42 5.34 -2.02
N PRO A 45 -11.39 4.35 -2.93
CA PRO A 45 -11.59 4.64 -4.34
C PRO A 45 -13.00 5.22 -4.58
N PRO A 46 -13.19 6.04 -5.63
CA PRO A 46 -14.53 6.43 -6.06
C PRO A 46 -15.27 5.17 -6.55
N GLY A 47 -16.15 4.62 -5.73
CA GLY A 47 -16.82 3.36 -6.00
C GLY A 47 -17.54 2.79 -4.78
N PRO A 48 -18.18 1.61 -4.89
CA PRO A 48 -18.83 0.97 -3.75
C PRO A 48 -17.83 0.76 -2.62
N ALA A 49 -18.31 0.91 -1.38
CA ALA A 49 -17.48 0.81 -0.19
C ALA A 49 -16.65 -0.48 -0.22
N VAL A 50 -15.33 -0.31 -0.23
CA VAL A 50 -14.41 -1.44 -0.27
C VAL A 50 -14.40 -2.11 1.10
N ASP A 51 -14.54 -3.43 1.12
CA ASP A 51 -14.47 -4.21 2.35
C ASP A 51 -13.11 -4.05 3.05
N ARG A 52 -13.14 -4.01 4.39
CA ARG A 52 -11.94 -3.85 5.22
C ARG A 52 -10.91 -4.96 4.97
N GLY A 53 -11.35 -6.20 4.70
CA GLY A 53 -10.46 -7.31 4.36
C GLY A 53 -9.66 -7.07 3.08
N THR A 54 -10.26 -6.42 2.09
CA THR A 54 -9.58 -6.07 0.84
C THR A 54 -8.54 -4.97 1.06
N ILE A 55 -8.84 -3.98 1.90
CA ILE A 55 -7.88 -2.93 2.29
C ILE A 55 -6.69 -3.53 3.05
N SER A 56 -6.93 -4.46 3.97
CA SER A 56 -5.86 -5.14 4.72
C SER A 56 -4.92 -5.94 3.81
N ARG A 57 -5.47 -6.67 2.83
CA ARG A 57 -4.67 -7.39 1.83
C ARG A 57 -3.84 -6.44 0.97
N ALA A 58 -4.44 -5.37 0.50
CA ALA A 58 -3.76 -4.35 -0.29
C ALA A 58 -2.59 -3.72 0.49
N ALA A 59 -2.77 -3.49 1.79
CA ALA A 59 -1.70 -3.02 2.66
C ALA A 59 -0.54 -4.01 2.79
N GLN A 60 -0.83 -5.30 2.91
CA GLN A 60 0.22 -6.32 2.96
C GLN A 60 1.01 -6.39 1.65
N GLU A 61 0.32 -6.39 0.51
CA GLU A 61 0.96 -6.43 -0.82
C GLU A 61 1.84 -5.19 -1.06
N ALA A 62 1.37 -4.01 -0.63
CA ALA A 62 2.13 -2.76 -0.65
C ALA A 62 3.40 -2.81 0.21
N ILE A 63 3.31 -3.35 1.43
CA ILE A 63 4.46 -3.50 2.33
C ILE A 63 5.48 -4.49 1.74
N GLU A 64 5.03 -5.61 1.19
CA GLU A 64 5.92 -6.55 0.50
C GLU A 64 6.63 -5.89 -0.69
N ALA A 65 5.94 -5.04 -1.44
CA ALA A 65 6.52 -4.28 -2.55
C ALA A 65 7.59 -3.29 -2.08
N ALA A 66 7.37 -2.61 -0.96
CA ALA A 66 8.33 -1.66 -0.40
C ALA A 66 9.58 -2.32 0.20
N ILE A 67 9.44 -3.53 0.77
CA ILE A 67 10.55 -4.24 1.43
C ILE A 67 11.37 -5.06 0.44
N ARG A 68 10.77 -5.58 -0.64
CA ARG A 68 11.53 -6.37 -1.62
C ARG A 68 12.46 -5.46 -2.43
N PRO A 69 13.78 -5.67 -2.39
CA PRO A 69 14.68 -4.99 -3.29
C PRO A 69 14.29 -5.39 -4.72
N ARG A 70 14.07 -4.38 -5.56
CA ARG A 70 13.85 -4.54 -6.98
C ARG A 70 15.15 -5.13 -7.56
N ALA A 71 15.15 -6.43 -7.83
CA ALA A 71 16.23 -7.11 -8.54
C ALA A 71 16.32 -6.62 -9.99
#